data_AF-A0A8J4XRQ7-F1
#
_entry.id   AF-A0A8J4XRQ7-F1
#
_cell.length_a   1.000
_cell.length_b   1.000
_cell.length_c   1.000
_cell.angle_alpha   90.00
_cell.angle_beta   90.00
_cell.angle_gamma   90.00
#
_symmetry.space_group_name_H-M   'P 1'
#
loop_
_entity.id
_entity.type
_entity.pdbx_description
1 polymer ?
#
loop_
_entity_poly.entity_id
_entity_poly.type
_entity_poly.pdbx_seq_one_letter_code
_entity_poly.pdbx_strand_id
1 'polypeptide(L)' 'MFELKCNDYGFECNYEIKGDKESVTEQFKAHVYEEHGIDYTKEAVTQFILRKYPECK' A
#
# COMPACT_ATOMS: atom_id res chain seq x y z
N MET A 1 -6.44 11.82 -2.43
CA MET A 1 -4.99 11.51 -2.30
C MET A 1 -4.86 10.43 -1.26
N PHE A 2 -4.26 9.30 -1.60
CA PHE A 2 -4.19 8.10 -0.76
C PHE A 2 -2.84 8.03 -0.06
N GLU A 3 -2.82 7.55 1.18
CA GLU A 3 -1.60 7.31 1.93
C GLU A 3 -1.58 5.88 2.51
N LEU A 4 -0.45 5.18 2.33
CA LEU A 4 -0.18 3.88 2.94
C LEU A 4 1.10 3.97 3.75
N LYS A 5 1.10 3.32 4.92
CA LYS A 5 2.27 3.19 5.79
C LYS A 5 2.45 1.72 6.09
N CYS A 6 3.63 1.16 5.84
CA CYS A 6 3.88 -0.26 6.11
C CYS A 6 3.58 -0.61 7.59
N ASN A 7 3.95 0.29 8.50
CA ASN A 7 3.67 0.14 9.94
C ASN A 7 2.19 -0.04 10.29
N ASP A 8 1.27 0.61 9.56
CA ASP A 8 -0.19 0.49 9.75
C ASP A 8 -0.71 -0.92 9.44
N TYR A 9 0.02 -1.66 8.60
CA TYR A 9 -0.32 -3.02 8.17
C TYR A 9 0.49 -4.10 8.88
N GLY A 10 1.21 -3.75 9.96
CA GLY A 10 1.96 -4.70 10.78
C GLY A 10 3.34 -5.05 10.25
N PHE A 11 3.87 -4.29 9.30
CA PHE A 11 5.26 -4.41 8.88
C PHE A 11 6.19 -3.63 9.82
N GLU A 12 7.34 -4.20 10.15
CA GLU A 12 8.40 -3.55 10.93
C GLU A 12 9.20 -2.55 10.07
N CYS A 13 8.49 -1.69 9.32
CA CYS A 13 9.05 -0.73 8.39
C CYS A 13 8.38 0.64 8.54
N ASN A 14 9.19 1.70 8.56
CA ASN A 14 8.74 3.09 8.68
C ASN A 14 8.49 3.76 7.31
N TYR A 15 8.30 2.95 6.26
CA TYR A 15 8.02 3.44 4.91
C TYR A 15 6.59 4.00 4.82
N GLU A 16 6.51 5.22 4.30
CA GLU A 16 5.26 5.91 4.03
C GLU A 16 5.21 6.34 2.57
N ILE A 17 4.04 6.21 1.98
CA ILE A 17 3.81 6.61 0.60
C ILE A 17 2.50 7.38 0.49
N LYS A 18 2.52 8.45 -0.30
CA LYS A 18 1.37 9.31 -0.55
C LYS A 18 1.28 9.65 -2.03
N GLY A 19 0.08 9.54 -2.59
CA GLY A 19 -0.14 9.84 -4.01
C GLY A 19 -1.50 9.37 -4.50
N ASP A 20 -1.57 9.08 -5.79
CA ASP A 20 -2.74 8.47 -6.43
C ASP A 20 -2.82 6.97 -6.14
N LYS A 21 -4.02 6.40 -6.27
CA LYS A 21 -4.28 4.99 -5.99
C LYS A 21 -3.29 4.07 -6.71
N GLU A 22 -3.05 4.34 -7.99
CA GLU A 22 -2.18 3.54 -8.84
C GLU A 22 -0.71 3.66 -8.41
N SER A 23 -0.21 4.88 -8.24
CA SER A 23 1.17 5.14 -7.79
C SER A 23 1.45 4.58 -6.39
N VAL A 24 0.49 4.70 -5.47
CA VAL A 24 0.59 4.14 -4.12
C VAL A 24 0.59 2.61 -4.19
N THR A 25 -0.25 2.02 -5.04
CA THR A 25 -0.33 0.56 -5.23
C THR A 25 0.98 -0.02 -5.76
N GLU A 26 1.54 0.56 -6.82
CA GLU A 26 2.75 0.02 -7.47
C GLU A 26 3.98 0.14 -6.58
N GLN A 27 4.18 1.31 -5.98
CA GLN A 27 5.32 1.53 -5.09
C GLN A 27 5.20 0.75 -3.78
N PHE A 28 3.99 0.59 -3.21
CA PHE A 28 3.80 -0.24 -2.02
C PHE A 28 4.07 -1.72 -2.33
N LYS A 29 3.57 -2.22 -3.47
CA LYS A 29 3.88 -3.59 -3.93
C LYS A 29 5.39 -3.78 -4.12
N ALA A 30 6.06 -2.87 -4.83
CA ALA A 30 7.50 -2.96 -5.09
C ALA A 30 8.29 -2.97 -3.77
N HIS A 31 8.01 -2.01 -2.89
CA HIS A 31 8.63 -1.92 -1.58
C HIS A 31 8.48 -3.20 -0.76
N VAL A 32 7.26 -3.75 -0.69
CA VAL A 32 7.01 -4.97 0.10
C VAL A 32 7.68 -6.20 -0.53
N TYR A 33 7.79 -6.25 -1.85
CA TYR A 33 8.53 -7.31 -2.54
C TYR A 33 10.03 -7.21 -2.29
N GLU A 34 10.61 -6.01 -2.35
CA GLU A 34 12.06 -5.80 -2.20
C GLU A 34 12.51 -5.87 -0.74
N GLU A 35 11.79 -5.23 0.19
CA GLU A 35 12.20 -5.11 1.59
C GLU A 35 11.69 -6.27 2.45
N HIS A 36 10.50 -6.78 2.15
CA HIS A 36 9.88 -7.86 2.93
C HIS A 36 9.83 -9.21 2.20
N GLY A 37 10.18 -9.26 0.91
CA GLY A 37 10.11 -10.48 0.11
C GLY A 37 8.68 -10.98 -0.15
N ILE A 38 7.67 -10.14 0.04
CA ILE A 38 6.25 -10.52 -0.09
C ILE A 38 5.70 -9.95 -1.39
N ASP A 39 5.26 -10.83 -2.30
CA ASP A 39 4.58 -10.40 -3.52
C ASP A 39 3.08 -10.21 -3.28
N TYR A 40 2.65 -8.95 -3.14
CA TYR A 40 1.23 -8.62 -3.17
C TYR A 40 0.73 -8.39 -4.60
N THR A 41 -0.48 -8.86 -4.88
CA THR A 41 -1.18 -8.52 -6.13
C THR A 41 -1.70 -7.08 -6.08
N LYS A 42 -1.82 -6.45 -7.26
CA LYS A 42 -2.41 -5.09 -7.37
C LYS A 42 -3.82 -5.03 -6.76
N GLU A 43 -4.59 -6.10 -6.87
CA GLU A 43 -5.92 -6.21 -6.26
C GLU A 43 -5.85 -6.22 -4.73
N ALA A 44 -4.94 -7.00 -4.12
CA ALA A 44 -4.79 -7.03 -2.66
C ALA A 44 -4.43 -5.64 -2.11
N VAL A 45 -3.47 -4.95 -2.75
CA VAL A 45 -3.07 -3.59 -2.35
C VAL A 45 -4.21 -2.59 -2.56
N THR A 46 -4.95 -2.72 -3.66
CA THR A 46 -6.16 -1.93 -3.91
C THR A 46 -7.21 -2.14 -2.82
N GLN A 47 -7.42 -3.36 -2.34
CA GLN A 47 -8.35 -3.64 -1.24
C GLN A 47 -7.91 -2.97 0.07
N PHE A 48 -6.61 -2.90 0.36
CA PHE A 48 -6.11 -2.16 1.53
C PHE A 48 -6.45 -0.67 1.45
N ILE A 49 -6.27 -0.08 0.26
CA ILE A 49 -6.62 1.33 0.01
C ILE A 49 -8.13 1.54 0.17
N LEU A 50 -8.97 0.66 -0.40
CA LEU A 50 -10.43 0.77 -0.30
C LEU A 50 -10.95 0.61 1.13
N ARG A 51 -10.33 -0.25 1.94
CA ARG A 51 -10.68 -0.42 3.36
C ARG A 51 -10.32 0.81 4.19
N LYS A 52 -9.18 1.44 3.88
CA LYS A 52 -8.72 2.65 4.57
C LYS A 52 -9.46 3.91 4.11
N TYR A 53 -9.87 3.95 2.85
CA TYR A 53 -10.59 5.06 2.21
C TYR A 53 -11.90 4.56 1.58
N PRO A 54 -12.93 4.27 2.39
CA PRO A 54 -14.22 3.75 1.90
C PRO A 54 -15.03 4.78 1.08
N GLU A 55 -14.58 6.03 1.02
CA GLU A 55 -15.34 7.19 0.52
C GLU A 55 -15.10 7.53 -0.95
N CYS A 56 -14.20 6.82 -1.64
CA CYS A 56 -14.03 6.97 -3.09
C CYS A 56 -15.08 6.13 -3.84
N LYS A 57 -16.34 6.52 -3.75
CA LYS A 57 -17.41 6.11 -4.67
C LYS A 57 -17.64 7.18 -5.74
#